data_AF-A0A9E4KCN4-F1
#
_entry.id   AF-A0A9E4KCN4-F1
#
_cell.length_a   1.000
_cell.length_b   1.000
_cell.length_c   1.000
_cell.angle_alpha   90.00
_cell.angle_beta   90.00
_cell.angle_gamma   90.00
#
_symmetry.space_group_name_H-M   'P 1'
#
loop_
_entity.id
_entity.type
_entity.pdbx_description
1 polymer ?
#
loop_
_entity_poly.entity_id
_entity_poly.type
_entity_poly.pdbx_seq_one_letter_code
_entity_poly.pdbx_strand_id
1 'polypeptide(L)'
;DGVTFPAAEVKIEFMSPVDPSEARFPTGNLVDDLEVPGIGTFRATMINAGIPTIFLNADEIGYTGTELQEAINGDPAALERFETIRAHGAIRMGLISDVAEAAARQHTPKIAFVAPAASYTASSGKAVAAEEIDLNVRALSMGKLHHAMMGTAAVAIGTAAAIPGTLVNLAAGGGDREAVTFGHPSGTLKVGAAASQQDGNWIVEKVVMSRSARILMEGVVRIPGDVISA
;
A
#
# COMPACT_ATOMS: atom_id res chain seq x y z
N ASP A 1 4.55 14.26 0.08
CA ASP A 1 5.87 14.40 0.74
C ASP A 1 6.86 13.31 0.32
N GLY A 2 8.14 13.41 0.71
CA GLY A 2 9.21 12.46 0.34
C GLY A 2 10.17 12.92 -0.78
N VAL A 3 10.01 14.15 -1.28
CA VAL A 3 10.92 14.78 -2.27
C VAL A 3 11.54 16.02 -1.64
N THR A 4 12.87 16.13 -1.64
CA THR A 4 13.61 17.17 -0.90
C THR A 4 13.34 18.59 -1.40
N PHE A 5 13.14 18.77 -2.71
CA PHE A 5 12.95 20.09 -3.33
C PHE A 5 11.62 20.13 -4.09
N PRO A 6 10.89 21.25 -4.05
CA PRO A 6 9.66 21.41 -4.81
C PRO A 6 9.92 21.36 -6.32
N ALA A 7 8.91 20.95 -7.07
CA ALA A 7 8.89 20.91 -8.54
C ALA A 7 7.45 21.09 -9.04
N ALA A 8 7.26 21.21 -10.36
CA ALA A 8 5.94 21.36 -10.96
C ALA A 8 5.05 20.14 -10.64
N GLU A 9 3.77 20.41 -10.37
CA GLU A 9 2.77 19.37 -10.17
C GLU A 9 2.50 18.63 -11.49
N VAL A 10 2.50 17.31 -11.42
CA VAL A 10 2.09 16.41 -12.49
C VAL A 10 0.95 15.56 -11.96
N LYS A 11 -0.26 15.85 -12.42
CA LYS A 11 -1.46 15.05 -12.09
C LYS A 11 -1.42 13.75 -12.88
N ILE A 12 -1.56 12.62 -12.19
CA ILE A 12 -1.60 11.29 -12.77
C ILE A 12 -2.98 10.69 -12.52
N GLU A 13 -3.61 10.19 -13.58
CA GLU A 13 -4.88 9.47 -13.51
C GLU A 13 -4.67 8.03 -14.00
N PHE A 14 -4.84 7.06 -13.10
CA PHE A 14 -4.84 5.63 -13.41
C PHE A 14 -6.26 5.24 -13.81
N MET A 15 -6.50 5.14 -15.11
CA MET A 15 -7.80 4.76 -15.66
C MET A 15 -8.00 3.26 -15.52
N SER A 16 -9.16 2.83 -14.99
CA SER A 16 -9.51 1.41 -14.82
C SER A 16 -8.34 0.60 -14.24
N PRO A 17 -7.87 0.89 -13.01
CA PRO A 17 -6.64 0.32 -12.43
C PRO A 17 -6.73 -1.18 -12.12
N VAL A 18 -7.83 -1.82 -12.50
CA VAL A 18 -8.09 -3.25 -12.39
C VAL A 18 -8.68 -3.70 -13.71
N ASP A 19 -8.08 -4.72 -14.31
CA ASP A 19 -8.63 -5.35 -15.51
C ASP A 19 -10.07 -5.81 -15.20
N PRO A 20 -11.06 -5.55 -16.08
CA PRO A 20 -12.44 -6.00 -15.88
C PRO A 20 -12.58 -7.51 -15.66
N SER A 21 -11.64 -8.32 -16.15
CA SER A 21 -11.59 -9.77 -15.97
C SER A 21 -10.99 -10.21 -14.63
N GLU A 22 -10.31 -9.32 -13.90
CA GLU A 22 -9.72 -9.60 -12.60
C GLU A 22 -10.66 -9.20 -11.46
N ALA A 23 -10.79 -10.08 -10.47
CA ALA A 23 -11.54 -9.75 -9.26
C ALA A 23 -10.78 -8.69 -8.43
N ARG A 24 -11.45 -7.57 -8.16
CA ARG A 24 -10.93 -6.50 -7.27
C ARG A 24 -10.64 -7.02 -5.87
N PHE A 25 -11.56 -7.82 -5.35
CA PHE A 25 -11.40 -8.55 -4.09
C PHE A 25 -11.29 -10.03 -4.45
N PRO A 26 -10.08 -10.59 -4.57
CA PRO A 26 -9.89 -11.98 -5.03
C PRO A 26 -10.56 -13.02 -4.12
N THR A 27 -10.84 -12.67 -2.87
CA THR A 27 -11.57 -13.53 -1.91
C THR A 27 -13.09 -13.40 -2.01
N GLY A 28 -13.59 -12.40 -2.74
CA GLY A 28 -15.00 -12.00 -2.77
C GLY A 28 -15.45 -11.13 -1.59
N ASN A 29 -14.59 -10.89 -0.59
CA ASN A 29 -14.92 -10.15 0.62
C ASN A 29 -14.17 -8.82 0.70
N LEU A 30 -14.80 -7.80 1.30
CA LEU A 30 -14.13 -6.53 1.61
C LEU A 30 -13.11 -6.68 2.75
N VAL A 31 -13.42 -7.57 3.69
CA VAL A 31 -12.59 -7.93 4.83
C VAL A 31 -12.70 -9.43 5.05
N ASP A 32 -11.57 -10.11 5.18
CA ASP A 32 -11.45 -11.52 5.55
C ASP A 32 -10.78 -11.64 6.92
N ASP A 33 -11.01 -12.77 7.59
CA ASP A 33 -10.15 -13.24 8.67
C ASP A 33 -8.98 -14.05 8.05
N LEU A 34 -7.78 -13.47 8.06
CA LEU A 34 -6.56 -14.09 7.54
C LEU A 34 -5.88 -14.89 8.65
N GLU A 35 -6.02 -16.21 8.59
CA GLU A 35 -5.32 -17.12 9.49
C GLU A 35 -3.85 -17.30 9.06
N VAL A 36 -2.94 -17.10 10.01
CA VAL A 36 -1.49 -17.26 9.84
C VAL A 36 -0.99 -18.24 10.91
N PRO A 37 -0.80 -19.52 10.56
CA PRO A 37 -0.39 -20.57 11.49
C PRO A 37 0.82 -20.18 12.33
N GLY A 38 0.71 -20.34 13.65
CA GLY A 38 1.76 -20.01 14.62
C GLY A 38 1.91 -18.52 14.94
N ILE A 39 1.15 -17.63 14.28
CA ILE A 39 1.20 -16.18 14.51
C ILE A 39 -0.15 -15.66 15.03
N GLY A 40 -1.25 -15.99 14.36
CA GLY A 40 -2.59 -15.54 14.75
C GLY A 40 -3.54 -15.36 13.57
N THR A 41 -4.71 -14.83 13.85
CA THR A 41 -5.72 -14.48 12.84
C THR A 41 -5.92 -12.98 12.84
N PHE A 42 -5.87 -12.37 11.65
CA PHE A 42 -5.93 -10.92 11.48
C PHE A 42 -7.03 -10.54 10.53
N ARG A 43 -7.77 -9.46 10.82
CA ARG A 43 -8.66 -8.89 9.83
C ARG A 43 -7.83 -8.31 8.70
N ALA A 44 -8.18 -8.62 7.46
CA ALA A 44 -7.44 -8.20 6.29
C ALA A 44 -8.36 -7.77 5.16
N THR A 45 -8.11 -6.60 4.57
CA THR A 45 -8.59 -6.29 3.22
C THR A 45 -7.54 -6.73 2.23
N MET A 46 -7.91 -7.62 1.31
CA MET A 46 -7.06 -8.05 0.20
C MET A 46 -7.62 -7.52 -1.10
N ILE A 47 -6.91 -6.59 -1.72
CA ILE A 47 -7.39 -5.89 -2.93
C ILE A 47 -6.37 -5.99 -4.06
N ASN A 48 -6.86 -6.13 -5.28
CA ASN A 48 -6.09 -6.06 -6.52
C ASN A 48 -6.43 -4.75 -7.25
N ALA A 49 -5.75 -3.66 -6.88
CA ALA A 49 -5.91 -2.36 -7.53
C ALA A 49 -4.59 -1.59 -7.59
N GLY A 50 -4.08 -1.35 -8.80
CA GLY A 50 -2.73 -0.85 -9.03
C GLY A 50 -1.63 -1.87 -8.72
N ILE A 51 -1.69 -2.54 -7.56
CA ILE A 51 -0.91 -3.73 -7.22
C ILE A 51 -1.66 -4.56 -6.16
N PRO A 52 -1.60 -5.91 -6.21
CA PRO A 52 -2.14 -6.75 -5.15
C PRO A 52 -1.59 -6.32 -3.79
N THR A 53 -2.48 -5.96 -2.86
CA THR A 53 -2.10 -5.41 -1.54
C THR A 53 -2.98 -6.00 -0.44
N ILE A 54 -2.34 -6.42 0.65
CA ILE A 54 -2.95 -6.85 1.90
C ILE A 54 -2.88 -5.66 2.87
N PHE A 55 -4.03 -5.23 3.37
CA PHE A 55 -4.14 -4.21 4.43
C PHE A 55 -4.59 -4.86 5.73
N LEU A 56 -3.85 -4.61 6.81
CA LEU A 56 -4.14 -5.07 8.18
C LEU A 56 -4.42 -3.86 9.09
N ASN A 57 -5.11 -4.06 10.21
CA ASN A 57 -5.19 -3.05 11.26
C ASN A 57 -3.88 -3.03 12.07
N ALA A 58 -3.34 -1.84 12.35
CA ALA A 58 -2.09 -1.69 13.08
C ALA A 58 -2.16 -2.25 14.50
N ASP A 59 -3.26 -1.99 15.21
CA ASP A 59 -3.48 -2.42 16.60
C ASP A 59 -3.56 -3.95 16.74
N GLU A 60 -4.21 -4.64 15.80
CA GLU A 60 -4.27 -6.12 15.76
C GLU A 60 -2.90 -6.77 15.57
N ILE A 61 -1.93 -6.05 14.99
CA ILE A 61 -0.56 -6.51 14.84
C ILE A 61 0.43 -5.86 15.82
N GLY A 62 -0.04 -5.09 16.80
CA GLY A 62 0.80 -4.52 17.87
C GLY A 62 1.56 -3.25 17.49
N TYR A 63 1.07 -2.51 16.49
CA TYR A 63 1.62 -1.23 16.03
C TYR A 63 0.60 -0.09 16.19
N THR A 64 1.08 1.15 16.15
CA THR A 64 0.24 2.36 16.24
C THR A 64 -0.12 2.92 14.88
N GLY A 65 0.61 2.55 13.81
CA GLY A 65 0.51 3.16 12.49
C GLY A 65 1.41 4.40 12.33
N THR A 66 2.15 4.80 13.36
CA THR A 66 3.05 5.97 13.31
C THR A 66 4.53 5.61 13.15
N GLU A 67 4.88 4.33 13.06
CA GLU A 67 6.24 3.80 13.02
C GLU A 67 7.10 4.41 11.89
N LEU A 68 8.38 4.64 12.16
CA LEU A 68 9.37 4.98 11.14
C LEU A 68 10.23 3.75 10.81
N GLN A 69 11.08 3.87 9.78
CA GLN A 69 11.88 2.76 9.27
C GLN A 69 12.71 2.07 10.34
N GLU A 70 13.30 2.81 11.28
CA GLU A 70 14.15 2.24 12.34
C GLU A 70 13.38 1.29 13.27
N ALA A 71 12.09 1.54 13.51
CA ALA A 71 11.26 0.72 14.39
C ALA A 71 10.93 -0.66 13.81
N ILE A 72 11.08 -0.86 12.51
CA ILE A 72 10.72 -2.12 11.81
C ILE A 72 11.91 -2.72 11.07
N ASN A 73 12.67 -1.91 10.33
CA ASN A 73 13.76 -2.41 9.48
C ASN A 73 14.97 -2.92 10.26
N GLY A 74 15.10 -2.52 11.53
CA GLY A 74 16.11 -2.99 12.47
C GLY A 74 15.69 -4.21 13.29
N ASP A 75 14.46 -4.70 13.14
CA ASP A 75 13.92 -5.85 13.87
C ASP A 75 13.70 -7.04 12.91
N PRO A 76 14.63 -8.01 12.85
CA PRO A 76 14.49 -9.17 11.99
C PRO A 76 13.22 -10.00 12.28
N ALA A 77 12.78 -10.07 13.53
CA ALA A 77 11.59 -10.84 13.90
C ALA A 77 10.32 -10.16 13.38
N ALA A 78 10.25 -8.83 13.42
CA ALA A 78 9.16 -8.10 12.79
C ALA A 78 9.13 -8.32 11.27
N LEU A 79 10.29 -8.27 10.60
CA LEU A 79 10.38 -8.48 9.16
C LEU A 79 9.95 -9.90 8.75
N GLU A 80 10.39 -10.92 9.49
CA GLU A 80 9.98 -12.32 9.28
C GLU A 80 8.48 -12.50 9.51
N ARG A 81 7.93 -11.87 10.56
CA ARG A 81 6.49 -11.89 10.84
C ARG A 81 5.69 -11.26 9.70
N PHE A 82 6.09 -10.09 9.19
CA PHE A 82 5.42 -9.47 8.05
C PHE A 82 5.50 -10.31 6.78
N GLU A 83 6.66 -10.92 6.51
CA GLU A 83 6.82 -11.78 5.34
C GLU A 83 5.94 -13.03 5.43
N THR A 84 5.82 -13.62 6.62
CA THR A 84 4.95 -14.78 6.86
C THR A 84 3.48 -14.41 6.62
N ILE A 85 3.02 -13.29 7.19
CA ILE A 85 1.64 -12.81 6.95
C ILE A 85 1.41 -12.51 5.46
N ARG A 86 2.39 -11.90 4.78
CA ARG A 86 2.32 -11.61 3.34
C ARG A 86 2.20 -12.88 2.51
N ALA A 87 2.96 -13.92 2.82
CA ALA A 87 2.91 -15.21 2.11
C ALA A 87 1.55 -15.88 2.27
N HIS A 88 0.99 -15.90 3.49
CA HIS A 88 -0.35 -16.44 3.73
C HIS A 88 -1.45 -15.61 3.05
N GLY A 89 -1.34 -14.29 3.04
CA GLY A 89 -2.24 -13.43 2.25
C GLY A 89 -2.11 -13.69 0.74
N ALA A 90 -0.90 -13.96 0.23
CA ALA A 90 -0.70 -14.31 -1.17
C ALA A 90 -1.40 -15.63 -1.56
N ILE A 91 -1.36 -16.64 -0.70
CA ILE A 91 -2.13 -17.89 -0.87
C ILE A 91 -3.62 -17.58 -0.85
N ARG A 92 -4.09 -16.80 0.14
CA ARG A 92 -5.52 -16.47 0.29
C ARG A 92 -6.06 -15.69 -0.91
N MET A 93 -5.23 -14.87 -1.54
CA MET A 93 -5.51 -14.14 -2.79
C MET A 93 -5.40 -15.01 -4.05
N GLY A 94 -4.94 -16.26 -3.95
CA GLY A 94 -4.73 -17.16 -5.10
C GLY A 94 -3.52 -16.82 -5.97
N LEU A 95 -2.55 -16.06 -5.44
CA LEU A 95 -1.36 -15.62 -6.20
C LEU A 95 -0.21 -16.64 -6.21
N ILE A 96 -0.21 -17.54 -5.21
CA ILE A 96 0.73 -18.66 -5.03
C ILE A 96 -0.05 -19.83 -4.40
N SER A 97 0.46 -21.06 -4.52
CA SER A 97 -0.17 -22.23 -3.91
C SER A 97 0.54 -22.72 -2.65
N ASP A 98 1.84 -22.44 -2.53
CA ASP A 98 2.68 -22.79 -1.37
C ASP A 98 3.44 -21.58 -0.83
N VAL A 99 3.63 -21.49 0.49
CA VAL A 99 4.34 -20.39 1.15
C VAL A 99 5.80 -20.26 0.68
N ALA A 100 6.45 -21.36 0.29
CA ALA A 100 7.82 -21.35 -0.22
C ALA A 100 7.96 -20.57 -1.53
N GLU A 101 6.90 -20.47 -2.34
CA GLU A 101 6.89 -19.69 -3.58
C GLU A 101 7.04 -18.18 -3.31
N ALA A 102 6.67 -17.71 -2.11
CA ALA A 102 6.74 -16.31 -1.72
C ALA A 102 8.19 -15.77 -1.79
N ALA A 103 9.19 -16.62 -1.53
CA ALA A 103 10.61 -16.27 -1.61
C ALA A 103 11.04 -15.85 -3.03
N ALA A 104 10.51 -16.51 -4.06
CA ALA A 104 10.74 -16.15 -5.46
C ALA A 104 9.83 -14.99 -5.93
N ARG A 105 8.78 -14.67 -5.16
CA ARG A 105 7.76 -13.65 -5.48
C ARG A 105 7.73 -12.51 -4.46
N GLN A 106 8.84 -11.82 -4.29
CA GLN A 106 8.98 -10.69 -3.34
C GLN A 106 8.26 -9.41 -3.77
N HIS A 107 7.92 -9.28 -5.06
CA HIS A 107 7.32 -8.05 -5.57
C HIS A 107 5.81 -7.93 -5.29
N THR A 108 5.06 -9.03 -5.29
CA THR A 108 3.59 -9.05 -5.08
C THR A 108 3.13 -10.27 -4.27
N PRO A 109 2.09 -10.15 -3.43
CA PRO A 109 1.41 -8.90 -3.06
C PRO A 109 2.29 -8.01 -2.18
N LYS A 110 1.91 -6.74 -2.02
CA LYS A 110 2.42 -5.87 -0.96
C LYS A 110 1.67 -6.15 0.33
N ILE A 111 2.30 -5.84 1.46
CA ILE A 111 1.65 -5.85 2.78
C ILE A 111 1.76 -4.45 3.37
N ALA A 112 0.65 -3.97 3.91
CA ALA A 112 0.52 -2.68 4.56
C ALA A 112 -0.36 -2.81 5.80
N PHE A 113 -0.17 -1.90 6.74
CA PHE A 113 -1.04 -1.76 7.90
C PHE A 113 -1.54 -0.32 8.01
N VAL A 114 -2.77 -0.21 8.51
CA VAL A 114 -3.52 1.04 8.60
C VAL A 114 -3.94 1.31 10.03
N ALA A 115 -4.04 2.60 10.38
CA ALA A 115 -4.59 3.05 11.64
C ALA A 115 -5.40 4.33 11.42
N PRO A 116 -6.35 4.66 12.33
CA PRO A 116 -6.96 5.98 12.36
C PRO A 116 -5.92 7.10 12.38
N ALA A 117 -6.33 8.30 11.95
CA ALA A 117 -5.48 9.48 11.96
C ALA A 117 -4.84 9.71 13.35
N ALA A 118 -3.51 9.75 13.37
CA ALA A 118 -2.73 10.00 14.57
C ALA A 118 -1.51 10.88 14.25
N SER A 119 -1.26 11.87 15.10
CA SER A 119 -0.12 12.79 14.95
C SER A 119 1.20 12.04 15.08
N TYR A 120 2.19 12.42 14.28
CA TYR A 120 3.55 11.85 14.34
C TYR A 120 4.59 12.81 13.76
N THR A 121 5.86 12.57 14.08
CA THR A 121 6.98 13.25 13.44
C THR A 121 7.45 12.40 12.27
N ALA A 122 7.36 12.94 11.05
CA ALA A 122 7.84 12.29 9.85
C ALA A 122 9.37 12.14 9.84
N SER A 123 9.90 11.26 8.99
CA SER A 123 11.35 11.03 8.82
C SER A 123 12.12 12.28 8.37
N SER A 124 11.43 13.30 7.88
CA SER A 124 11.99 14.61 7.53
C SER A 124 12.11 15.58 8.71
N GLY A 125 11.61 15.21 9.90
CA GLY A 125 11.46 16.08 11.07
C GLY A 125 10.18 16.92 11.07
N LYS A 126 9.38 16.90 10.00
CA LYS A 126 8.09 17.59 9.93
C LYS A 126 7.07 16.93 10.87
N ALA A 127 6.40 17.72 11.71
CA ALA A 127 5.23 17.26 12.43
C ALA A 127 4.05 17.12 11.45
N VAL A 128 3.38 15.97 11.48
CA VAL A 128 2.11 15.73 10.79
C VAL A 128 1.04 15.65 11.86
N ALA A 129 0.07 16.57 11.81
CA ALA A 129 -1.02 16.60 12.77
C ALA A 129 -2.13 15.62 12.34
N ALA A 130 -2.81 14.99 13.30
CA ALA A 130 -3.92 14.07 13.03
C ALA A 130 -5.02 14.73 12.19
N GLU A 131 -5.24 16.03 12.36
CA GLU A 131 -6.25 16.80 11.64
C GLU A 131 -5.88 17.07 10.16
N GLU A 132 -4.62 16.85 9.78
CA GLU A 132 -4.12 17.03 8.40
C GLU A 132 -4.24 15.75 7.55
N ILE A 133 -4.63 14.63 8.16
CA ILE A 133 -4.71 13.32 7.52
C ILE A 133 -6.02 12.62 7.87
N ASP A 134 -6.48 11.75 6.99
CA ASP A 134 -7.65 10.91 7.21
C ASP A 134 -7.27 9.61 7.94
N LEU A 135 -6.05 9.11 7.71
CA LEU A 135 -5.55 7.85 8.26
C LEU A 135 -4.03 7.77 8.19
N ASN A 136 -3.46 6.86 8.96
CA ASN A 136 -2.06 6.47 8.86
C ASN A 136 -1.92 5.19 8.05
N VAL A 137 -0.93 5.13 7.15
CA VAL A 137 -0.61 3.91 6.39
C VAL A 137 0.90 3.68 6.38
N ARG A 138 1.29 2.43 6.59
CA ARG A 138 2.66 1.95 6.53
C ARG A 138 2.70 0.72 5.64
N ALA A 139 3.62 0.69 4.67
CA ALA A 139 3.70 -0.41 3.71
C ALA A 139 5.12 -0.95 3.61
N LEU A 140 5.22 -2.27 3.43
CA LEU A 140 6.48 -2.94 3.19
C LEU A 140 6.64 -3.25 1.70
N SER A 141 7.88 -3.17 1.23
CA SER A 141 8.27 -3.61 -0.11
C SER A 141 9.66 -4.24 -0.04
N MET A 142 9.81 -5.40 -0.68
CA MET A 142 11.07 -6.16 -0.68
C MET A 142 11.58 -6.42 0.75
N GLY A 143 10.67 -6.84 1.64
CA GLY A 143 11.00 -7.21 3.03
C GLY A 143 11.38 -6.04 3.95
N LYS A 144 11.12 -4.78 3.58
CA LYS A 144 11.44 -3.60 4.39
C LYS A 144 10.30 -2.59 4.40
N LEU A 145 10.13 -1.86 5.50
CA LEU A 145 9.27 -0.69 5.58
C LEU A 145 9.75 0.38 4.60
N HIS A 146 8.84 0.78 3.71
CA HIS A 146 9.10 1.77 2.69
C HIS A 146 9.18 3.18 3.32
N HIS A 147 10.15 3.99 2.89
CA HIS A 147 10.40 5.32 3.48
C HIS A 147 9.21 6.30 3.29
N ALA A 148 8.54 6.24 2.15
CA ALA A 148 7.32 7.01 1.85
C ALA A 148 6.16 6.07 1.51
N MET A 149 5.68 6.08 0.25
CA MET A 149 4.71 5.10 -0.24
C MET A 149 4.95 4.78 -1.72
N MET A 150 4.82 3.51 -2.10
CA MET A 150 4.90 3.08 -3.50
C MET A 150 3.71 3.65 -4.30
N GLY A 151 3.96 4.10 -5.54
CA GLY A 151 2.91 4.68 -6.39
C GLY A 151 1.70 3.74 -6.59
N THR A 152 1.95 2.47 -6.88
CA THR A 152 0.89 1.47 -7.05
C THR A 152 0.17 1.11 -5.74
N ALA A 153 0.87 1.13 -4.60
CA ALA A 153 0.20 0.95 -3.30
C ALA A 153 -0.65 2.16 -2.91
N ALA A 154 -0.25 3.38 -3.31
CA ALA A 154 -1.09 4.57 -3.17
C ALA A 154 -2.39 4.45 -4.01
N VAL A 155 -2.34 3.78 -5.16
CA VAL A 155 -3.55 3.43 -5.93
C VAL A 155 -4.43 2.44 -5.15
N ALA A 156 -3.84 1.40 -4.55
CA ALA A 156 -4.56 0.45 -3.71
C ALA A 156 -5.22 1.12 -2.49
N ILE A 157 -4.52 2.04 -1.83
CA ILE A 157 -5.05 2.83 -0.70
C ILE A 157 -6.25 3.67 -1.14
N GLY A 158 -6.10 4.47 -2.20
CA GLY A 158 -7.19 5.32 -2.70
C GLY A 158 -8.42 4.49 -3.08
N THR A 159 -8.19 3.37 -3.76
CA THR A 159 -9.27 2.45 -4.16
C THR A 159 -9.98 1.84 -2.95
N ALA A 160 -9.24 1.28 -2.00
CA ALA A 160 -9.82 0.67 -0.82
C ALA A 160 -10.55 1.71 0.04
N ALA A 161 -9.98 2.92 0.19
CA ALA A 161 -10.61 4.01 0.92
C ALA A 161 -11.97 4.43 0.32
N ALA A 162 -12.11 4.42 -1.00
CA ALA A 162 -13.35 4.77 -1.69
C ALA A 162 -14.43 3.68 -1.65
N ILE A 163 -14.12 2.48 -1.14
CA ILE A 163 -15.05 1.36 -1.03
C ILE A 163 -15.49 1.22 0.44
N PRO A 164 -16.74 1.60 0.79
CA PRO A 164 -17.23 1.52 2.16
C PRO A 164 -17.10 0.12 2.76
N GLY A 165 -16.47 0.04 3.93
CA GLY A 165 -16.34 -1.21 4.70
C GLY A 165 -15.01 -1.96 4.54
N THR A 166 -14.10 -1.54 3.67
CA THR A 166 -12.71 -2.02 3.72
C THR A 166 -11.99 -1.51 4.97
N LEU A 167 -10.90 -2.16 5.40
CA LEU A 167 -10.13 -1.69 6.55
C LEU A 167 -9.53 -0.29 6.32
N VAL A 168 -9.14 0.03 5.08
CA VAL A 168 -8.63 1.37 4.72
C VAL A 168 -9.73 2.41 4.85
N ASN A 169 -10.94 2.11 4.36
CA ASN A 169 -12.10 2.99 4.49
C ASN A 169 -12.48 3.20 5.97
N LEU A 170 -12.52 2.13 6.76
CA LEU A 170 -12.84 2.19 8.18
C LEU A 170 -11.80 2.98 8.98
N ALA A 171 -10.51 2.77 8.72
CA ALA A 171 -9.43 3.55 9.33
C ALA A 171 -9.52 5.05 8.99
N ALA A 172 -10.00 5.39 7.78
CA ALA A 172 -10.25 6.78 7.41
C ALA A 172 -11.49 7.40 8.08
N GLY A 173 -12.31 6.61 8.79
CA GLY A 173 -13.56 7.04 9.44
C GLY A 173 -14.84 6.57 8.75
N GLY A 174 -14.74 5.70 7.75
CA GLY A 174 -15.88 5.09 7.06
C GLY A 174 -16.58 6.00 6.05
N GLY A 175 -17.70 5.49 5.53
CA GLY A 175 -18.60 6.20 4.61
C GLY A 175 -18.07 6.33 3.19
N ASP A 176 -18.71 7.18 2.39
CA ASP A 176 -18.29 7.48 1.03
C ASP A 176 -17.09 8.44 1.05
N ARG A 177 -16.01 8.06 0.34
CA ARG A 177 -14.74 8.80 0.32
C ARG A 177 -14.22 8.93 -1.11
N GLU A 178 -14.35 10.11 -1.71
CA GLU A 178 -13.79 10.36 -3.05
C GLU A 178 -12.26 10.55 -3.03
N ALA A 179 -11.71 10.96 -1.89
CA ALA A 179 -10.28 11.10 -1.67
C ALA A 179 -9.92 10.96 -0.19
N VAL A 180 -8.69 10.54 0.05
CA VAL A 180 -8.05 10.52 1.37
C VAL A 180 -6.64 11.08 1.30
N THR A 181 -6.24 11.79 2.35
CA THR A 181 -4.87 12.20 2.63
C THR A 181 -4.34 11.27 3.71
N PHE A 182 -3.42 10.37 3.36
CA PHE A 182 -2.84 9.46 4.35
C PHE A 182 -1.45 9.90 4.79
N GLY A 183 -1.13 9.66 6.06
CA GLY A 183 0.20 9.82 6.61
C GLY A 183 1.06 8.57 6.36
N HIS A 184 2.20 8.75 5.69
CA HIS A 184 3.27 7.76 5.48
C HIS A 184 4.56 8.21 6.19
N PRO A 185 5.64 7.39 6.32
CA PRO A 185 6.76 7.75 7.20
C PRO A 185 7.44 9.08 6.86
N SER A 186 7.56 9.46 5.58
CA SER A 186 8.11 10.77 5.17
C SER A 186 7.13 11.96 5.13
N GLY A 187 5.86 11.82 5.55
CA GLY A 187 4.86 12.90 5.51
C GLY A 187 3.53 12.44 4.93
N THR A 188 2.82 13.27 4.17
CA THR A 188 1.48 12.93 3.67
C THR A 188 1.40 12.74 2.16
N LEU A 189 0.37 12.03 1.71
CA LEU A 189 0.01 11.90 0.30
C LEU A 189 -1.51 11.85 0.13
N LYS A 190 -2.03 12.68 -0.77
CA LYS A 190 -3.44 12.70 -1.16
C LYS A 190 -3.67 11.83 -2.39
N VAL A 191 -4.65 10.92 -2.29
CA VAL A 191 -5.13 10.07 -3.38
C VAL A 191 -6.64 10.16 -3.47
N GLY A 192 -7.17 10.22 -4.69
CA GLY A 192 -8.60 10.14 -4.96
C GLY A 192 -8.94 8.89 -5.76
N ALA A 193 -10.13 8.33 -5.56
CA ALA A 193 -10.64 7.25 -6.38
C ALA A 193 -12.13 7.43 -6.63
N ALA A 194 -12.54 7.20 -7.87
CA ALA A 194 -13.95 7.11 -8.24
C ALA A 194 -14.32 5.63 -8.32
N ALA A 195 -15.06 5.15 -7.32
CA ALA A 195 -15.57 3.79 -7.26
C ALA A 195 -17.11 3.81 -7.24
N SER A 196 -17.73 2.95 -8.03
CA SER A 196 -19.18 2.76 -8.10
C SER A 196 -19.52 1.28 -8.02
N GLN A 197 -20.68 0.93 -7.47
CA GLN A 197 -21.14 -0.46 -7.48
C GLN A 197 -22.07 -0.69 -8.68
N GLN A 198 -21.76 -1.71 -9.49
CA GLN A 198 -22.57 -2.14 -10.63
C GLN A 198 -22.79 -3.65 -10.52
N ASP A 199 -24.05 -4.08 -10.53
CA ASP A 199 -24.44 -5.50 -10.40
C ASP A 199 -23.78 -6.23 -9.22
N GLY A 200 -23.68 -5.54 -8.08
CA GLY A 200 -23.05 -6.07 -6.85
C GLY A 200 -21.52 -6.02 -6.85
N ASN A 201 -20.88 -5.70 -7.97
CA ASN A 201 -19.42 -5.58 -8.09
C ASN A 201 -18.99 -4.12 -7.99
N TRP A 202 -17.95 -3.85 -7.20
CA TRP A 202 -17.28 -2.55 -7.22
C TRP A 202 -16.56 -2.35 -8.54
N ILE A 203 -16.68 -1.19 -9.17
CA ILE A 203 -15.96 -0.78 -10.37
C ILE A 203 -15.19 0.49 -10.03
N VAL A 204 -13.93 0.54 -10.41
CA VAL A 204 -13.03 1.67 -10.13
C VAL A 204 -12.73 2.33 -11.46
N GLU A 205 -13.34 3.49 -11.69
CA GLU A 205 -13.24 4.18 -12.97
C GLU A 205 -11.86 4.83 -13.14
N LYS A 206 -11.41 5.49 -12.08
CA LYS A 206 -10.10 6.14 -12.04
C LYS A 206 -9.58 6.30 -10.63
N VAL A 207 -8.26 6.35 -10.53
CA VAL A 207 -7.54 6.75 -9.31
C VAL A 207 -6.60 7.90 -9.65
N VAL A 208 -6.65 8.95 -8.84
CA VAL A 208 -5.97 10.23 -9.09
C VAL A 208 -4.95 10.49 -8.00
N MET A 209 -3.75 10.88 -8.39
CA MET A 209 -2.73 11.40 -7.46
C MET A 209 -1.88 12.47 -8.12
N SER A 210 -1.26 13.31 -7.30
CA SER A 210 -0.30 14.32 -7.76
C SER A 210 1.13 13.86 -7.47
N ARG A 211 2.02 14.03 -8.46
CA ARG A 211 3.45 13.74 -8.37
C ARG A 211 4.24 14.92 -8.94
N SER A 212 5.57 14.76 -9.02
CA SER A 212 6.46 15.67 -9.73
C SER A 212 7.58 14.87 -10.37
N ALA A 213 8.23 15.43 -11.39
CA ALA A 213 9.34 14.81 -12.11
C ALA A 213 10.41 15.86 -12.46
N ARG A 214 11.67 15.43 -12.50
CA ARG A 214 12.80 16.25 -12.97
C ARG A 214 13.88 15.35 -13.56
N ILE A 215 14.51 15.80 -14.65
CA ILE A 215 15.73 15.18 -15.16
C ILE A 215 16.87 15.50 -14.18
N LEU A 216 17.64 14.47 -13.79
CA LEU A 216 18.84 14.63 -12.95
C LEU A 216 20.13 14.64 -13.78
N MET A 217 20.18 13.81 -14.84
CA MET A 217 21.31 13.70 -15.77
C MET A 217 20.77 13.29 -17.14
N GLU A 218 21.38 13.83 -18.20
CA GLU A 218 21.14 13.45 -19.59
C GLU A 218 22.50 13.06 -20.22
N GLY A 219 22.55 11.94 -20.94
CA GLY A 219 23.80 11.42 -21.50
C GLY A 219 23.70 9.97 -21.97
N VAL A 220 24.84 9.29 -22.05
CA VAL A 220 24.94 7.90 -22.53
C VAL A 220 25.46 7.00 -21.42
N VAL A 221 24.67 6.00 -21.04
CA VAL A 221 25.12 4.92 -20.15
C VAL A 221 26.08 3.99 -20.89
N ARG A 222 27.17 3.55 -20.24
CA ARG A 222 28.14 2.62 -20.82
C ARG A 222 28.07 1.28 -20.08
N ILE A 223 28.12 0.19 -20.83
CA ILE A 223 28.22 -1.18 -20.31
C ILE A 223 29.34 -1.94 -21.03
N PRO A 224 29.92 -2.99 -20.42
CA PRO A 224 30.85 -3.88 -21.10
C PRO A 224 30.21 -4.53 -22.35
N GLY A 225 30.99 -4.79 -23.41
CA GLY A 225 30.43 -5.33 -24.66
C GLY A 225 30.02 -6.80 -24.56
N ASP A 226 30.67 -7.55 -23.67
CA ASP A 226 30.48 -8.98 -23.46
C ASP A 226 29.19 -9.33 -22.69
N VAL A 227 28.62 -8.40 -21.90
CA VAL A 227 27.34 -8.64 -21.21
C VAL A 227 26.10 -8.60 -22.12
N ILE A 228 26.21 -8.14 -23.37
CA ILE A 228 25.11 -8.17 -24.36
C ILE A 228 25.12 -9.49 -25.17
N SER A 229 26.23 -10.23 -25.13
CA SER A 229 26.52 -11.32 -26.07
C SER A 229 26.09 -12.71 -25.58
N ALA A 230 25.15 -12.80 -24.63
CA ALA A 230 24.63 -14.06 -24.06
C ALA A 230 23.21 -14.36 -24.55
#